data_AF-A0A925ZCK0-F1
#
_entry.id   AF-A0A925ZCK0-F1
#
_cell.length_a   1.000
_cell.length_b   1.000
_cell.length_c   1.000
_cell.angle_alpha   90.00
_cell.angle_beta   90.00
_cell.angle_gamma   90.00
#
_symmetry.space_group_name_H-M   'P 1'
#
loop_
_entity.id
_entity.type
_entity.pdbx_description
1 polymer ?
#
loop_
_entity_poly.entity_id
_entity_poly.type
_entity_poly.pdbx_seq_one_letter_code
_entity_poly.pdbx_strand_id
1 'polypeptide(L)'
;MANYNVKKFSKEKNWTISKNCAYGEIDGYLITLMSISNSKCFFIPLISMEEMDKQAILNSLNENKKMFKLLAFGFSDDTLYFKFTEGLMGAKVKHIDNTLQSITDILKNINFKDKNCCVFCKKEDALEKTYIDSVCFHSHDSCYFEATKELEQAVREYSVESKNYFLGSIGALLGALVCSLPWILAQVFLERIMVLLAFFITLGALKGYTLFKGKTGVLTRWIVALVSLISVVIANITTLIIQLVQHNIPIDSATLEFILDNQELMDTVKSDMLMGLFIASIGIFAMVLQVKGKASDVLPTIKNNLSN
;
A
#
# COMPACT_ATOMS: atom_id res chain seq x y z
N MET A 1 -5.45 15.11 14.48
CA MET A 1 -4.65 16.00 15.35
C MET A 1 -3.17 15.66 15.15
N ALA A 2 -2.33 16.64 14.80
CA ALA A 2 -0.89 16.40 14.63
C ALA A 2 -0.24 15.84 15.90
N ASN A 3 0.70 14.90 15.72
CA ASN A 3 1.54 14.35 16.77
C ASN A 3 2.28 15.49 17.53
N TYR A 4 2.37 15.38 18.86
CA TYR A 4 3.03 16.36 19.75
C TYR A 4 4.42 16.77 19.26
N ASN A 5 5.20 15.80 18.76
CA ASN A 5 6.56 16.04 18.28
C ASN A 5 6.62 16.85 16.97
N VAL A 6 5.62 16.70 16.09
CA VAL A 6 5.49 17.52 14.88
C VAL A 6 5.14 18.95 15.28
N LYS A 7 4.14 19.12 16.15
CA LYS A 7 3.75 20.44 16.67
C LYS A 7 4.90 21.19 17.30
N LYS A 8 5.73 20.50 18.10
CA LYS A 8 6.91 21.09 18.74
C LYS A 8 7.95 21.56 17.71
N PHE A 9 8.33 20.69 16.77
CA PHE A 9 9.27 21.03 15.71
C PHE A 9 8.78 22.21 14.87
N SER A 10 7.52 22.17 14.45
CA SER A 10 6.92 23.23 13.63
C SER A 10 6.84 24.56 14.34
N LYS A 11 6.53 24.56 15.66
CA LYS A 11 6.51 25.78 16.46
C LYS A 11 7.90 26.40 16.61
N GLU A 12 8.94 25.59 16.77
CA GLU A 12 10.33 26.08 16.84
C GLU A 12 10.82 26.67 15.50
N LYS A 13 10.30 26.16 14.37
CA LYS A 13 10.71 26.57 13.02
C LYS A 13 9.75 27.54 12.31
N ASN A 14 8.65 27.93 12.95
CA ASN A 14 7.54 28.69 12.34
C ASN A 14 6.98 28.03 11.06
N TRP A 15 6.90 26.70 11.05
CA TRP A 15 6.33 25.94 9.93
C TRP A 15 4.82 25.84 10.04
N THR A 16 4.15 25.84 8.89
CA THR A 16 2.70 25.69 8.81
C THR A 16 2.31 24.24 9.07
N ILE A 17 1.30 24.02 9.91
CA ILE A 17 0.81 22.68 10.28
C ILE A 17 -0.55 22.46 9.63
N SER A 18 -0.74 21.30 8.99
CA SER A 18 -2.07 20.83 8.61
C SER A 18 -2.20 19.33 8.88
N LYS A 19 -3.28 18.95 9.56
CA LYS A 19 -3.57 17.56 9.99
C LYS A 19 -2.41 16.90 10.75
N ASN A 20 -1.64 16.02 10.09
CA ASN A 20 -0.48 15.30 10.65
C ASN A 20 0.84 15.66 9.95
N CYS A 21 0.82 16.75 9.18
CA CYS A 21 1.93 17.21 8.38
C CYS A 21 2.37 18.60 8.82
N ALA A 22 3.63 18.91 8.59
CA ALA A 22 4.19 20.23 8.73
C ALA A 22 4.97 20.62 7.47
N TYR A 23 4.90 21.89 7.12
CA TYR A 23 5.39 22.44 5.87
C TYR A 23 6.24 23.67 6.15
N GLY A 24 7.41 23.72 5.56
CA GLY A 24 8.27 24.89 5.62
C GLY A 24 9.39 24.81 4.61
N GLU A 25 10.34 25.72 4.76
CA GLU A 25 11.48 25.85 3.87
C GLU A 25 12.77 25.92 4.68
N ILE A 26 13.83 25.32 4.13
CA ILE A 26 15.21 25.48 4.61
C ILE A 26 16.07 25.75 3.38
N ASP A 27 16.83 26.84 3.40
CA ASP A 27 17.66 27.27 2.26
C ASP A 27 16.91 27.41 0.92
N GLY A 28 15.61 27.70 0.97
CA GLY A 28 14.73 27.79 -0.19
C GLY A 28 14.24 26.43 -0.74
N TYR A 29 14.57 25.30 -0.09
CA TYR A 29 13.99 24.01 -0.43
C TYR A 29 12.69 23.81 0.34
N LEU A 30 11.60 23.46 -0.36
CA LEU A 30 10.38 23.02 0.29
C LEU A 30 10.62 21.71 1.06
N ILE A 31 10.14 21.65 2.29
CA ILE A 31 10.24 20.45 3.12
C ILE A 31 8.87 20.15 3.72
N THR A 32 8.43 18.91 3.49
CA THR A 32 7.25 18.34 4.15
C THR A 32 7.68 17.34 5.20
N LEU A 33 7.23 17.52 6.44
CA LEU A 33 7.36 16.56 7.53
C LEU A 33 6.01 15.86 7.76
N MET A 34 6.01 14.52 7.68
CA MET A 34 4.85 13.68 7.99
C MET A 34 5.17 12.69 9.11
N SER A 35 4.23 12.48 10.03
CA SER A 35 4.34 11.44 11.06
C SER A 35 3.53 10.20 10.67
N ILE A 36 4.22 9.08 10.41
CA ILE A 36 3.63 7.79 10.02
C ILE A 36 4.08 6.72 11.02
N SER A 37 3.15 6.06 11.72
CA SER A 37 3.40 4.90 12.59
C SER A 37 4.63 5.03 13.50
N ASN A 38 4.71 6.13 14.28
CA ASN A 38 5.87 6.47 15.14
C ASN A 38 7.19 6.63 14.39
N SER A 39 7.13 7.24 13.21
CA SER A 39 8.31 7.66 12.48
C SER A 39 8.06 9.01 11.84
N LYS A 40 9.13 9.79 11.71
CA LYS A 40 9.14 11.06 10.98
C LYS A 40 9.72 10.82 9.60
N CYS A 41 8.89 11.03 8.60
CA CYS A 41 9.28 11.02 7.20
C CYS A 41 9.35 12.47 6.71
N PHE A 42 10.43 12.79 6.03
CA PHE A 42 10.63 14.08 5.38
C PHE A 42 10.62 13.87 3.87
N PHE A 43 10.07 14.86 3.17
CA PHE A 43 9.98 14.87 1.71
C PHE A 43 10.45 16.22 1.19
N ILE A 44 11.33 16.19 0.20
CA ILE A 44 11.89 17.36 -0.48
C ILE A 44 11.67 17.16 -1.98
N PRO A 45 10.79 17.95 -2.63
CA PRO A 45 10.62 17.90 -4.07
C PRO A 45 11.86 18.50 -4.75
N LEU A 46 12.45 17.73 -5.66
CA LEU A 46 13.65 18.06 -6.45
C LEU A 46 13.31 17.82 -7.93
N ILE A 47 12.37 18.63 -8.42
CA ILE A 47 11.79 18.51 -9.77
C ILE A 47 12.85 18.72 -10.84
N SER A 48 12.80 17.92 -11.91
CA SER A 48 13.72 18.00 -13.06
C SER A 48 15.18 17.68 -12.73
N MET A 49 15.46 17.02 -11.60
CA MET A 49 16.81 16.57 -11.24
C MET A 49 17.26 15.39 -12.11
N GLU A 50 18.50 15.43 -12.59
CA GLU A 50 19.09 14.33 -13.36
C GLU A 50 19.31 13.08 -12.50
N GLU A 51 19.17 11.89 -13.11
CA GLU A 51 19.35 10.62 -12.39
C GLU A 51 20.75 10.46 -11.79
N MET A 52 21.77 11.01 -12.43
CA MET A 52 23.15 11.00 -11.93
C MET A 52 23.28 11.79 -10.61
N ASP A 53 22.61 12.94 -10.50
CA ASP A 53 22.57 13.75 -9.29
C ASP A 53 21.77 13.06 -8.17
N LYS A 54 20.64 12.43 -8.52
CA LYS A 54 19.88 11.61 -7.56
C LYS A 54 20.76 10.53 -6.95
N GLN A 55 21.56 9.82 -7.76
CA GLN A 55 22.49 8.80 -7.26
C GLN A 55 23.61 9.39 -6.38
N ALA A 56 24.16 10.56 -6.74
CA ALA A 56 25.16 11.24 -5.92
C ALA A 56 24.62 11.61 -4.53
N ILE A 57 23.36 12.07 -4.44
CA ILE A 57 22.67 12.34 -3.17
C ILE A 57 22.51 11.05 -2.37
N LEU A 58 22.02 9.98 -3.00
CA LEU A 58 21.80 8.69 -2.32
C LEU A 58 23.10 8.11 -1.76
N ASN A 59 24.20 8.20 -2.51
CA ASN A 59 25.53 7.78 -2.05
C ASN A 59 25.97 8.61 -0.84
N SER A 60 25.86 9.94 -0.93
CA SER A 60 26.21 10.85 0.17
C SER A 60 25.40 10.58 1.45
N LEU A 61 24.10 10.31 1.30
CA LEU A 61 23.22 9.94 2.42
C LEU A 61 23.57 8.57 3.01
N ASN A 62 23.97 7.61 2.17
CA ASN A 62 24.35 6.28 2.59
C ASN A 62 25.65 6.28 3.41
N GLU A 63 26.66 7.01 2.95
CA GLU A 63 27.93 7.21 3.67
C GLU A 63 27.70 7.82 5.07
N ASN A 64 26.74 8.74 5.18
CA ASN A 64 26.43 9.45 6.42
C ASN A 64 25.23 8.87 7.19
N LYS A 65 24.68 7.71 6.77
CA LYS A 65 23.44 7.13 7.30
C LYS A 65 23.41 7.01 8.82
N LYS A 66 24.51 6.53 9.40
CA LYS A 66 24.65 6.33 10.86
C LYS A 66 24.70 7.65 11.61
N MET A 67 25.42 8.64 11.07
CA MET A 67 25.53 9.98 11.63
C MET A 67 24.16 10.66 11.66
N PHE A 68 23.41 10.57 10.56
CA PHE A 68 22.07 11.15 10.43
C PHE A 68 20.96 10.32 11.11
N LYS A 69 21.28 9.10 11.56
CA LYS A 69 20.32 8.16 12.18
C LYS A 69 19.11 7.87 11.28
N LEU A 70 19.35 7.73 9.98
CA LEU A 70 18.32 7.45 8.99
C LEU A 70 17.97 5.95 8.98
N LEU A 71 16.69 5.64 9.09
CA LEU A 71 16.14 4.31 8.93
C LEU A 71 16.10 3.91 7.45
N ALA A 72 15.58 4.81 6.61
CA ALA A 72 15.40 4.64 5.18
C ALA A 72 15.50 5.99 4.47
N PHE A 73 15.90 5.99 3.21
CA PHE A 73 15.91 7.14 2.33
C PHE A 73 15.90 6.66 0.88
N GLY A 74 15.46 7.51 -0.04
CA GLY A 74 15.34 7.17 -1.45
C GLY A 74 14.68 8.29 -2.23
N PHE A 75 14.46 8.06 -3.52
CA PHE A 75 13.61 8.89 -4.34
C PHE A 75 12.29 8.16 -4.64
N SER A 76 11.20 8.91 -4.62
CA SER A 76 9.95 8.55 -5.28
C SER A 76 9.75 9.58 -6.38
N ASP A 77 9.95 9.17 -7.63
CA ASP A 77 10.01 10.05 -8.81
C ASP A 77 11.02 11.19 -8.61
N ASP A 78 10.52 12.42 -8.50
CA ASP A 78 11.31 13.64 -8.30
C ASP A 78 11.28 14.13 -6.84
N THR A 79 10.89 13.27 -5.88
CA THR A 79 10.85 13.62 -4.46
C THR A 79 11.85 12.79 -3.66
N LEU A 80 12.83 13.46 -3.06
CA LEU A 80 13.72 12.85 -2.07
C LEU A 80 12.93 12.62 -0.78
N TYR A 81 12.94 11.39 -0.28
CA TYR A 81 12.40 11.07 1.03
C TYR A 81 13.47 10.50 1.95
N PHE A 82 13.30 10.75 3.25
CA PHE A 82 14.12 10.11 4.28
C PHE A 82 13.34 10.00 5.59
N LYS A 83 13.65 8.94 6.33
CA LYS A 83 12.94 8.52 7.53
C LYS A 83 13.91 8.42 8.68
N PHE A 84 13.62 9.10 9.78
CA PHE A 84 14.46 9.02 10.99
C PHE A 84 14.12 7.79 11.83
N THR A 85 15.13 7.27 12.53
CA THR A 85 14.92 6.35 13.64
C THR A 85 14.36 7.11 14.84
N GLU A 86 13.17 6.74 15.31
CA GLU A 86 12.65 7.21 16.60
C GLU A 86 13.09 6.24 17.71
N GLY A 87 13.93 6.70 18.62
CA GLY A 87 14.10 6.03 19.92
C GLY A 87 12.91 6.29 20.84
N LEU A 88 12.93 5.70 22.05
CA LEU A 88 11.85 5.82 23.05
C LEU A 88 11.45 7.27 23.41
N MET A 89 12.35 8.24 23.22
CA MET A 89 12.12 9.68 23.47
C MET A 89 11.96 10.53 22.19
N GLY A 90 11.94 9.91 21.01
CA GLY A 90 11.92 10.58 19.70
C GLY A 90 13.25 11.27 19.36
N ALA A 91 13.46 11.57 18.07
CA ALA A 91 14.62 12.35 17.64
C ALA A 91 14.55 13.79 18.18
N LYS A 92 15.62 14.27 18.82
CA LYS A 92 15.73 15.63 19.35
C LYS A 92 15.59 16.65 18.20
N VAL A 93 14.78 17.69 18.40
CA VAL A 93 14.52 18.73 17.38
C VAL A 93 15.82 19.29 16.78
N LYS A 94 16.81 19.61 17.63
CA LYS A 94 18.14 20.08 17.17
C LYS A 94 18.86 19.12 16.23
N HIS A 95 18.75 17.81 16.46
CA HIS A 95 19.38 16.84 15.57
C HIS A 95 18.67 16.81 14.22
N ILE A 96 17.34 16.80 14.22
CA ILE A 96 16.56 16.86 12.98
C ILE A 96 16.98 18.10 12.19
N ASP A 97 17.06 19.24 12.86
CA ASP A 97 17.45 20.50 12.23
C ASP A 97 18.85 20.46 11.62
N ASN A 98 19.85 19.98 12.39
CA ASN A 98 21.21 19.83 11.89
C ASN A 98 21.28 18.87 10.69
N THR A 99 20.51 17.77 10.73
CA THR A 99 20.45 16.83 9.62
C THR A 99 19.81 17.45 8.38
N LEU A 100 18.72 18.22 8.54
CA LEU A 100 18.11 18.93 7.42
C LEU A 100 19.08 19.94 6.80
N GLN A 101 19.84 20.67 7.63
CA GLN A 101 20.88 21.59 7.16
C GLN A 101 21.98 20.86 6.39
N SER A 102 22.48 19.73 6.90
CA SER A 102 23.47 18.93 6.17
C SER A 102 22.94 18.38 4.84
N ILE A 103 21.66 18.02 4.79
CA ILE A 103 21.02 17.56 3.54
C ILE A 103 20.90 18.72 2.55
N THR A 104 20.45 19.90 2.97
CA THR A 104 20.38 21.07 2.07
C THR A 104 21.76 21.51 1.60
N ASP A 105 22.81 21.33 2.41
CA ASP A 105 24.19 21.60 2.00
C ASP A 105 24.69 20.60 0.94
N ILE A 106 24.33 19.31 1.04
CA ILE A 106 24.58 18.33 -0.03
C ILE A 106 23.90 18.78 -1.33
N LEU A 107 22.64 19.23 -1.26
CA LEU A 107 21.89 19.69 -2.44
C LEU A 107 22.53 20.93 -3.08
N LYS A 108 23.03 21.88 -2.27
CA LYS A 108 23.77 23.05 -2.76
C LYS A 108 25.08 22.65 -3.44
N ASN A 109 25.81 21.67 -2.90
CA ASN A 109 27.09 21.22 -3.46
C ASN A 109 26.92 20.54 -4.84
N ILE A 110 25.79 19.89 -5.06
CA ILE A 110 25.41 19.30 -6.35
C ILE A 110 24.88 20.38 -7.31
N ASN A 111 24.83 21.64 -6.88
CA ASN A 111 24.44 22.80 -7.66
C ASN A 111 23.00 22.74 -8.20
N PHE A 112 22.09 22.09 -7.46
CA PHE A 112 20.67 22.10 -7.79
C PHE A 112 20.06 23.48 -7.50
N LYS A 113 19.75 24.24 -8.55
CA LYS A 113 19.30 25.64 -8.48
C LYS A 113 17.79 25.82 -8.58
N ASP A 114 17.09 24.84 -9.15
CA ASP A 114 15.69 25.01 -9.56
C ASP A 114 14.71 24.69 -8.44
N LYS A 115 14.72 25.56 -7.44
CA LYS A 115 13.91 25.45 -6.21
C LYS A 115 12.42 25.72 -6.44
N ASN A 116 12.08 26.41 -7.53
CA ASN A 116 10.73 26.88 -7.88
C ASN A 116 10.24 26.25 -9.19
N CYS A 117 10.49 24.96 -9.38
CA CYS A 117 9.99 24.23 -10.55
C CYS A 117 8.56 23.73 -10.34
N CYS A 118 7.72 23.90 -11.38
CA CYS A 118 6.35 23.42 -11.40
C CYS A 118 6.32 21.89 -11.42
N VAL A 119 5.64 21.27 -10.46
CA VAL A 119 5.46 19.80 -10.40
C VAL A 119 4.76 19.21 -11.63
N PHE A 120 3.90 19.99 -12.30
CA PHE A 120 3.13 19.52 -13.45
C PHE A 120 3.88 19.67 -14.78
N CYS A 121 4.39 20.88 -15.08
CA CYS A 121 5.01 21.18 -16.37
C CYS A 121 6.54 21.17 -16.36
N LYS A 122 7.17 20.98 -15.19
CA LYS A 122 8.63 20.89 -14.99
C LYS A 122 9.43 22.15 -15.34
N LYS A 123 8.76 23.27 -15.59
CA LYS A 123 9.38 24.58 -15.87
C LYS A 123 9.56 25.40 -14.58
N GLU A 124 10.53 26.30 -14.60
CA GLU A 124 10.83 27.28 -13.54
C GLU A 124 9.69 28.30 -13.34
N ASP A 125 9.90 29.27 -12.42
CA ASP A 125 8.98 30.37 -12.07
C ASP A 125 7.64 29.97 -11.46
N ALA A 126 7.58 28.77 -10.88
CA ALA A 126 6.42 28.31 -10.11
C ALA A 126 6.52 28.79 -8.66
N LEU A 127 5.68 29.75 -8.28
CA LEU A 127 5.69 30.33 -6.93
C LEU A 127 4.57 29.77 -6.04
N GLU A 128 3.46 29.33 -6.62
CA GLU A 128 2.30 28.86 -5.86
C GLU A 128 2.55 27.50 -5.21
N LYS A 129 2.08 27.34 -3.98
CA LYS A 129 2.22 26.09 -3.21
C LYS A 129 1.05 25.18 -3.49
N THR A 130 1.34 23.99 -4.02
CA THR A 130 0.37 22.92 -4.25
C THR A 130 0.73 21.69 -3.43
N TYR A 131 -0.28 21.04 -2.87
CA TYR A 131 -0.16 19.86 -2.03
C TYR A 131 -0.71 18.66 -2.80
N ILE A 132 0.17 17.72 -3.16
CA ILE A 132 -0.18 16.46 -3.81
C ILE A 132 0.07 15.33 -2.81
N ASP A 133 -0.98 14.60 -2.44
CA ASP A 133 -0.94 13.54 -1.42
C ASP A 133 -0.24 13.97 -0.11
N SER A 134 -0.47 15.23 0.26
CA SER A 134 0.10 15.91 1.44
C SER A 134 1.57 16.31 1.35
N VAL A 135 2.27 16.08 0.23
CA VAL A 135 3.60 16.65 -0.03
C VAL A 135 3.44 18.02 -0.70
N CYS A 136 4.16 19.03 -0.21
CA CYS A 136 4.15 20.37 -0.76
C CYS A 136 5.10 20.47 -1.95
N PHE A 137 4.62 21.07 -3.03
CA PHE A 137 5.32 21.35 -4.28
C PHE A 137 5.09 22.81 -4.70
N HIS A 138 5.86 23.26 -5.67
CA HIS A 138 5.56 24.47 -6.42
C HIS A 138 4.76 24.15 -7.69
N SER A 139 3.88 25.06 -8.10
CA SER A 139 3.12 24.95 -9.35
C SER A 139 2.81 26.33 -9.95
N HIS A 140 2.57 26.37 -11.26
CA HIS A 140 1.86 27.50 -11.88
C HIS A 140 0.35 27.38 -11.63
N ASP A 141 -0.34 28.51 -11.51
CA ASP A 141 -1.81 28.56 -11.36
C ASP A 141 -2.53 27.84 -12.50
N SER A 142 -2.11 28.08 -13.75
CA SER A 142 -2.69 27.45 -14.93
C SER A 142 -2.54 25.93 -14.91
N CYS A 143 -1.35 25.44 -14.57
CA CYS A 143 -1.08 24.01 -14.47
C CYS A 143 -1.87 23.35 -13.33
N TYR A 144 -2.03 24.05 -12.19
CA TYR A 144 -2.87 23.56 -11.10
C TYR A 144 -4.34 23.42 -11.54
N PHE A 145 -4.88 24.44 -12.22
CA PHE A 145 -6.26 24.42 -12.69
C PHE A 145 -6.51 23.30 -13.72
N GLU A 146 -5.55 23.08 -14.63
CA GLU A 146 -5.62 22.00 -15.61
C GLU A 146 -5.59 20.63 -14.92
N ALA A 147 -4.62 20.39 -14.05
CA ALA A 147 -4.48 19.13 -13.32
C ALA A 147 -5.70 18.82 -12.43
N THR A 148 -6.28 19.83 -11.78
CA THR A 148 -7.49 19.64 -10.97
C THR A 148 -8.72 19.35 -11.81
N LYS A 149 -8.89 20.01 -12.97
CA LYS A 149 -9.97 19.72 -13.91
C LYS A 149 -9.91 18.29 -14.45
N GLU A 150 -8.72 17.82 -14.82
CA GLU A 150 -8.49 16.44 -15.24
C GLU A 150 -8.82 15.44 -14.12
N LEU A 151 -8.33 15.72 -12.90
CA LEU A 151 -8.62 14.88 -11.73
C LEU A 151 -10.13 14.82 -11.43
N GLU A 152 -10.83 15.95 -11.46
CA GLU A 152 -12.27 15.98 -11.27
C GLU A 152 -13.02 15.18 -12.34
N GLN A 153 -12.57 15.23 -13.59
CA GLN A 153 -13.14 14.42 -14.66
C GLN A 153 -12.93 12.93 -14.38
N ALA A 154 -11.72 12.51 -13.99
CA ALA A 154 -11.43 11.14 -13.62
C ALA A 154 -12.27 10.67 -12.42
N VAL A 155 -12.47 11.53 -11.41
CA VAL A 155 -13.36 11.26 -10.27
C VAL A 155 -14.81 11.09 -10.73
N ARG A 156 -15.31 11.94 -11.64
CA ARG A 156 -16.66 11.83 -12.21
C ARG A 156 -16.83 10.53 -12.97
N GLU A 157 -15.92 10.20 -13.89
CA GLU A 157 -15.93 8.95 -14.65
C GLU A 157 -15.92 7.72 -13.72
N TYR A 158 -15.06 7.73 -12.69
CA TYR A 158 -15.01 6.67 -11.69
C TYR A 158 -16.32 6.50 -10.90
N SER A 159 -17.02 7.61 -10.65
CA SER A 159 -18.28 7.64 -9.88
C SER A 159 -19.52 7.21 -10.69
N VAL A 160 -19.49 7.42 -12.02
CA VAL A 160 -20.59 7.08 -12.95
C VAL A 160 -20.50 5.62 -13.41
N GLU A 161 -19.33 5.00 -13.33
CA GLU A 161 -19.15 3.59 -13.68
C GLU A 161 -20.06 2.69 -12.84
N SER A 162 -20.89 1.87 -13.51
CA SER A 162 -21.91 1.01 -12.88
C SER A 162 -21.29 -0.18 -12.14
N LYS A 163 -20.73 0.10 -10.97
CA LYS A 163 -20.13 -0.92 -10.10
C LYS A 163 -21.17 -1.54 -9.20
N ASN A 164 -21.25 -2.88 -9.20
CA ASN A 164 -22.18 -3.64 -8.35
C ASN A 164 -21.44 -4.70 -7.54
N TYR A 165 -21.82 -4.85 -6.27
CA TYR A 165 -21.32 -5.91 -5.39
C TYR A 165 -21.62 -7.30 -5.96
N PHE A 166 -22.79 -7.49 -6.57
CA PHE A 166 -23.21 -8.80 -7.08
C PHE A 166 -22.29 -9.34 -8.20
N LEU A 167 -22.06 -8.54 -9.24
CA LEU A 167 -21.12 -8.92 -10.31
C LEU A 167 -19.71 -9.12 -9.77
N GLY A 168 -19.26 -8.26 -8.84
CA GLY A 168 -18.00 -8.42 -8.14
C GLY A 168 -17.90 -9.76 -7.41
N SER A 169 -18.93 -10.17 -6.67
CA SER A 169 -18.94 -11.46 -5.96
C SER A 169 -18.80 -12.66 -6.89
N ILE A 170 -19.45 -12.63 -8.05
CA ILE A 170 -19.30 -13.69 -9.07
C ILE A 170 -17.87 -13.73 -9.60
N GLY A 171 -17.32 -12.56 -9.96
CA GLY A 171 -15.93 -12.46 -10.39
C GLY A 171 -14.95 -12.94 -9.33
N ALA A 172 -15.21 -12.64 -8.06
CA ALA A 172 -14.39 -13.09 -6.95
C ALA A 172 -14.38 -14.62 -6.83
N LEU A 173 -15.55 -15.26 -6.92
CA LEU A 173 -15.65 -16.70 -6.82
C LEU A 173 -14.88 -17.38 -7.96
N LEU A 174 -15.07 -16.91 -9.20
CA LEU A 174 -14.36 -17.46 -10.36
C LEU A 174 -12.84 -17.26 -10.23
N GLY A 175 -12.39 -16.07 -9.83
CA GLY A 175 -10.97 -15.78 -9.63
C GLY A 175 -10.34 -16.64 -8.52
N ALA A 176 -11.06 -16.83 -7.41
CA ALA A 176 -10.61 -17.64 -6.29
C ALA A 176 -10.48 -19.13 -6.68
N LEU A 177 -11.43 -19.66 -7.45
CA LEU A 177 -11.42 -21.05 -7.93
C LEU A 177 -10.26 -21.30 -8.91
N VAL A 178 -9.97 -20.36 -9.81
CA VAL A 178 -8.80 -20.48 -10.70
C VAL A 178 -7.51 -20.47 -9.88
N CYS A 179 -7.42 -19.59 -8.89
CA CYS A 179 -6.24 -19.47 -8.04
C CYS A 179 -6.16 -20.53 -6.92
N SER A 180 -7.16 -21.40 -6.75
CA SER A 180 -7.05 -22.57 -5.86
C SER A 180 -6.37 -23.77 -6.52
N LEU A 181 -6.18 -23.76 -7.84
CA LEU A 181 -5.49 -24.87 -8.54
C LEU A 181 -4.08 -25.14 -7.98
N PRO A 182 -3.21 -24.13 -7.74
CA PRO A 182 -1.91 -24.39 -7.13
C PRO A 182 -2.00 -25.03 -5.74
N TRP A 183 -3.00 -24.64 -4.93
CA TRP A 183 -3.25 -25.23 -3.61
C TRP A 183 -3.60 -26.71 -3.72
N ILE A 184 -4.55 -27.06 -4.60
CA ILE A 184 -4.99 -28.44 -4.83
C ILE A 184 -3.81 -29.28 -5.33
N LEU A 185 -3.06 -28.79 -6.33
CA LEU A 185 -1.90 -29.50 -6.88
C LEU A 185 -0.83 -29.73 -5.81
N ALA A 186 -0.54 -28.74 -4.96
CA ALA A 186 0.44 -28.88 -3.90
C ALA A 186 0.01 -29.93 -2.86
N GLN A 187 -1.26 -29.95 -2.45
CA GLN A 187 -1.75 -30.96 -1.51
C GLN A 187 -1.72 -32.37 -2.12
N VAL A 188 -2.10 -32.51 -3.39
CA VAL A 188 -2.15 -33.82 -4.08
C VAL A 188 -0.76 -34.38 -4.35
N PHE A 189 0.20 -33.56 -4.82
CA PHE A 189 1.50 -34.05 -5.29
C PHE A 189 2.66 -33.86 -4.30
N LEU A 190 2.58 -32.87 -3.41
CA LEU A 190 3.65 -32.57 -2.44
C LEU A 190 3.27 -32.99 -1.01
N GLU A 191 2.04 -33.45 -0.80
CA GLU A 191 1.47 -33.88 0.50
C GLU A 191 1.70 -32.85 1.63
N ARG A 192 1.89 -31.58 1.26
CA ARG A 192 2.26 -30.52 2.21
C ARG A 192 1.37 -29.30 2.02
N ILE A 193 0.81 -28.84 3.13
CA ILE A 193 0.06 -27.58 3.16
C ILE A 193 1.06 -26.42 3.10
N MET A 194 0.98 -25.62 2.03
CA MET A 194 1.80 -24.42 1.86
C MET A 194 0.98 -23.18 2.23
N VAL A 195 1.31 -22.58 3.38
CA VAL A 195 0.66 -21.36 3.90
C VAL A 195 0.56 -20.23 2.86
N LEU A 196 1.59 -20.11 2.03
CA LEU A 196 1.67 -19.09 0.97
C LEU A 196 0.61 -19.28 -0.13
N LEU A 197 0.02 -20.47 -0.30
CA LEU A 197 -0.94 -20.73 -1.38
C LEU A 197 -2.34 -20.15 -1.10
N ALA A 198 -2.73 -20.00 0.17
CA ALA A 198 -4.00 -19.36 0.51
C ALA A 198 -4.02 -17.87 0.15
N PHE A 199 -2.83 -17.24 0.12
CA PHE A 199 -2.68 -15.87 -0.34
C PHE A 199 -3.05 -15.72 -1.82
N PHE A 200 -2.68 -16.70 -2.67
CA PHE A 200 -3.04 -16.69 -4.09
C PHE A 200 -4.55 -16.79 -4.30
N ILE A 201 -5.26 -17.60 -3.51
CA ILE A 201 -6.73 -17.69 -3.57
C ILE A 201 -7.36 -16.32 -3.29
N THR A 202 -6.88 -15.64 -2.25
CA THR A 202 -7.38 -14.31 -1.87
C THR A 202 -7.05 -13.24 -2.91
N LEU A 203 -5.85 -13.29 -3.50
CA LEU A 203 -5.47 -12.44 -4.63
C LEU A 203 -6.35 -12.68 -5.86
N GLY A 204 -6.60 -13.95 -6.19
CA GLY A 204 -7.51 -14.35 -7.27
C GLY A 204 -8.92 -13.82 -7.04
N ALA A 205 -9.42 -13.94 -5.81
CA ALA A 205 -10.72 -13.41 -5.41
C ALA A 205 -10.80 -11.89 -5.60
N LEU A 206 -9.80 -11.13 -5.14
CA LEU A 206 -9.81 -9.67 -5.32
C LEU A 206 -9.68 -9.27 -6.79
N LYS A 207 -8.77 -9.90 -7.54
CA LYS A 207 -8.55 -9.59 -8.96
C LYS A 207 -9.81 -9.89 -9.77
N GLY A 208 -10.41 -11.06 -9.55
CA GLY A 208 -11.69 -11.44 -10.16
C GLY A 208 -12.81 -10.46 -9.79
N TYR A 209 -12.90 -10.06 -8.51
CA TYR A 209 -13.86 -9.05 -8.04
C TYR A 209 -13.73 -7.73 -8.81
N THR A 210 -12.51 -7.24 -8.98
CA THR A 210 -12.24 -5.99 -9.70
C THR A 210 -12.47 -6.11 -11.21
N LEU A 211 -12.14 -7.25 -11.81
CA LEU A 211 -12.32 -7.51 -13.24
C LEU A 211 -13.82 -7.50 -13.63
N PHE A 212 -14.68 -7.97 -12.72
CA PHE A 212 -16.14 -7.95 -12.89
C PHE A 212 -16.77 -6.65 -12.37
N LYS A 213 -16.02 -5.55 -12.35
CA LYS A 213 -16.49 -4.22 -11.95
C LYS A 213 -17.16 -4.21 -10.57
N GLY A 214 -16.64 -5.01 -9.64
CA GLY A 214 -17.12 -5.06 -8.28
C GLY A 214 -16.97 -3.70 -7.59
N LYS A 215 -17.99 -3.28 -6.86
CA LYS A 215 -17.95 -2.01 -6.12
C LYS A 215 -16.89 -2.05 -5.03
N THR A 216 -15.93 -1.14 -5.08
CA THR A 216 -14.87 -0.99 -4.08
C THR A 216 -15.41 -0.26 -2.87
N GLY A 217 -15.10 -0.76 -1.68
CA GLY A 217 -15.55 -0.19 -0.42
C GLY A 217 -15.29 -1.11 0.77
N VAL A 218 -15.83 -0.73 1.92
CA VAL A 218 -15.68 -1.52 3.16
C VAL A 218 -16.24 -2.93 3.00
N LEU A 219 -17.33 -3.10 2.24
CA LEU A 219 -17.96 -4.39 2.02
C LEU A 219 -17.15 -5.33 1.11
N THR A 220 -16.31 -4.79 0.22
CA THR A 220 -15.42 -5.58 -0.65
C THR A 220 -14.52 -6.50 0.16
N ARG A 221 -14.00 -5.99 1.26
CA ARG A 221 -13.14 -6.73 2.21
C ARG A 221 -13.82 -7.98 2.73
N TRP A 222 -15.08 -7.84 3.16
CA TRP A 222 -15.86 -8.95 3.69
C TRP A 222 -16.26 -9.96 2.60
N ILE A 223 -16.64 -9.47 1.42
CA ILE A 223 -16.98 -10.34 0.28
C ILE A 223 -15.77 -11.17 -0.14
N VAL A 224 -14.61 -10.55 -0.34
CA VAL A 224 -13.38 -11.24 -0.74
C VAL A 224 -12.94 -12.24 0.32
N ALA A 225 -13.01 -11.88 1.61
CA ALA A 225 -12.70 -12.79 2.70
C ALA A 225 -13.61 -14.01 2.72
N LEU A 226 -14.93 -13.80 2.66
CA LEU A 226 -15.92 -14.87 2.68
C LEU A 226 -15.77 -15.80 1.47
N VAL A 227 -15.63 -15.23 0.27
CA VAL A 227 -15.43 -16.01 -0.96
C VAL A 227 -14.15 -16.83 -0.89
N SER A 228 -13.07 -16.26 -0.36
CA SER A 228 -11.79 -16.97 -0.21
C SER A 228 -11.90 -18.16 0.75
N LEU A 229 -12.62 -18.00 1.88
CA LEU A 229 -12.88 -19.11 2.81
C LEU A 229 -13.71 -20.22 2.15
N ILE A 230 -14.77 -19.84 1.42
CA ILE A 230 -15.60 -20.80 0.68
C ILE A 230 -14.74 -21.55 -0.36
N SER A 231 -13.88 -20.85 -1.10
CA SER A 231 -12.99 -21.47 -2.08
C SER A 231 -11.97 -22.41 -1.45
N VAL A 232 -11.50 -22.14 -0.23
CA VAL A 232 -10.63 -23.07 0.51
C VAL A 232 -11.38 -24.35 0.91
N VAL A 233 -12.64 -24.25 1.34
CA VAL A 233 -13.47 -25.44 1.61
C VAL A 233 -13.65 -26.25 0.33
N ILE A 234 -14.03 -25.60 -0.78
CA ILE A 234 -14.17 -26.26 -2.08
C ILE A 234 -12.85 -26.92 -2.52
N ALA A 235 -11.71 -26.25 -2.32
CA ALA A 235 -10.40 -26.80 -2.66
C ALA A 235 -10.09 -28.06 -1.84
N ASN A 236 -10.32 -28.07 -0.53
CA ASN A 236 -10.06 -29.25 0.31
C ASN A 236 -10.99 -30.44 -0.06
N ILE A 237 -12.27 -30.17 -0.33
CA ILE A 237 -13.19 -31.21 -0.82
C ILE A 237 -12.72 -31.75 -2.17
N THR A 238 -12.28 -30.88 -3.07
CA THR A 238 -11.75 -31.27 -4.39
C THR A 238 -10.48 -32.12 -4.24
N THR A 239 -9.55 -31.75 -3.35
CA THR A 239 -8.35 -32.54 -3.02
C THR A 239 -8.75 -33.93 -2.52
N LEU A 240 -9.70 -34.03 -1.59
CA LEU A 240 -10.19 -35.32 -1.06
C LEU A 240 -10.73 -36.20 -2.18
N ILE A 241 -11.58 -35.64 -3.06
CA ILE A 241 -12.13 -36.36 -4.22
C ILE A 241 -11.02 -36.88 -5.13
N ILE A 242 -10.00 -36.05 -5.43
CA ILE A 242 -8.87 -36.45 -6.27
C ILE A 242 -8.07 -37.60 -5.62
N GLN A 243 -7.82 -37.52 -4.31
CA GLN A 243 -7.11 -38.57 -3.57
C GLN A 243 -7.87 -39.90 -3.59
N LEU A 244 -9.20 -39.88 -3.40
CA LEU A 244 -10.03 -41.09 -3.51
C LEU A 244 -9.90 -41.75 -4.90
N VAL A 245 -9.94 -40.94 -5.96
CA VAL A 245 -9.75 -41.43 -7.34
C VAL A 245 -8.35 -42.02 -7.55
N GLN A 246 -7.30 -41.36 -7.03
CA GLN A 246 -5.91 -41.86 -7.14
C GLN A 246 -5.71 -43.21 -6.44
N HIS A 247 -6.43 -43.45 -5.33
CA HIS A 247 -6.41 -44.72 -4.60
C HIS A 247 -7.40 -45.77 -5.14
N ASN A 248 -8.05 -45.51 -6.29
CA ASN A 248 -9.07 -46.38 -6.91
C ASN A 248 -10.28 -46.67 -5.99
N ILE A 249 -10.62 -45.73 -5.12
CA ILE A 249 -11.79 -45.82 -4.24
C ILE A 249 -13.00 -45.22 -4.99
N PRO A 250 -14.10 -45.97 -5.19
CA PRO A 250 -15.28 -45.46 -5.89
C PRO A 250 -15.95 -44.33 -5.11
N ILE A 251 -16.34 -43.26 -5.81
CA ILE A 251 -17.09 -42.15 -5.23
C ILE A 251 -18.59 -42.46 -5.33
N ASP A 252 -19.11 -43.20 -4.36
CA ASP A 252 -20.52 -43.52 -4.24
C ASP A 252 -21.03 -43.19 -2.82
N SER A 253 -22.34 -43.38 -2.59
CA SER A 253 -22.96 -43.12 -1.28
C SER A 253 -22.39 -44.02 -0.18
N ALA A 254 -21.97 -45.25 -0.51
CA ALA A 254 -21.44 -46.19 0.47
C ALA A 254 -20.05 -45.77 0.98
N THR A 255 -19.18 -45.29 0.08
CA THR A 255 -17.88 -44.71 0.46
C THR A 255 -18.06 -43.45 1.31
N LEU A 256 -19.03 -42.60 0.96
CA LEU A 256 -19.32 -41.39 1.74
C LEU A 256 -19.82 -41.75 3.15
N GLU A 257 -20.77 -42.69 3.27
CA GLU A 257 -21.28 -43.19 4.55
C GLU A 257 -20.16 -43.79 5.40
N PHE A 258 -19.26 -44.58 4.78
CA PHE A 258 -18.11 -45.16 5.46
C PHE A 258 -17.16 -44.09 6.04
N ILE A 259 -16.86 -43.03 5.28
CA ILE A 259 -16.02 -41.91 5.76
C ILE A 259 -16.73 -41.14 6.88
N LEU A 260 -18.05 -40.97 6.80
CA LEU A 260 -18.84 -40.27 7.82
C LEU A 260 -18.95 -41.07 9.13
N ASP A 261 -19.03 -42.40 9.06
CA ASP A 261 -19.20 -43.29 10.22
C ASP A 261 -17.86 -43.65 10.89
N ASN A 262 -16.76 -43.68 10.12
CA ASN A 262 -15.43 -43.93 10.66
C ASN A 262 -14.86 -42.67 11.34
N GLN A 263 -14.80 -42.70 12.67
CA GLN A 263 -14.31 -41.57 13.47
C GLN A 263 -12.87 -41.16 13.14
N GLU A 264 -11.97 -42.11 12.86
CA GLU A 264 -10.57 -41.83 12.56
C GLU A 264 -10.40 -41.08 11.23
N LEU A 265 -11.13 -41.51 10.20
CA LEU A 265 -11.14 -40.84 8.90
C LEU A 265 -11.81 -39.46 8.98
N MET A 266 -12.94 -39.38 9.67
CA MET A 266 -13.66 -38.12 9.88
C MET A 266 -12.81 -37.11 10.66
N ASP A 267 -12.07 -37.54 11.68
CA ASP A 267 -11.18 -36.68 12.45
C ASP A 267 -10.00 -36.20 11.61
N THR A 268 -9.46 -37.05 10.73
CA THR A 268 -8.42 -36.65 9.76
C THR A 268 -8.94 -35.57 8.81
N VAL A 269 -10.11 -35.79 8.19
CA VAL A 269 -10.74 -34.82 7.27
C VAL A 269 -11.04 -33.49 7.97
N LYS A 270 -11.58 -33.55 9.20
CA LYS A 270 -11.83 -32.35 10.00
C LYS A 270 -10.54 -31.60 10.34
N SER A 271 -9.51 -32.32 10.76
CA SER A 271 -8.21 -31.75 11.12
C SER A 271 -7.60 -31.01 9.94
N ASP A 272 -7.59 -31.62 8.75
CA ASP A 272 -7.04 -31.01 7.54
C ASP A 272 -7.84 -29.78 7.10
N MET A 273 -9.17 -29.86 7.17
CA MET A 273 -10.04 -28.73 6.85
C MET A 273 -9.85 -27.57 7.83
N LEU A 274 -9.76 -27.86 9.13
CA LEU A 274 -9.51 -26.85 10.17
C LEU A 274 -8.13 -26.20 10.02
N MET A 275 -7.09 -26.98 9.75
CA MET A 275 -5.75 -26.48 9.50
C MET A 275 -5.72 -25.59 8.25
N GLY A 276 -6.37 -26.02 7.16
CA GLY A 276 -6.50 -25.25 5.93
C GLY A 276 -7.23 -23.92 6.15
N LEU A 277 -8.34 -23.92 6.89
CA LEU A 277 -9.09 -22.71 7.24
C LEU A 277 -8.31 -21.78 8.17
N PHE A 278 -7.60 -22.31 9.15
CA PHE A 278 -6.75 -21.52 10.04
C PHE A 278 -5.66 -20.79 9.27
N ILE A 279 -4.94 -21.52 8.42
CA ILE A 279 -3.90 -20.98 7.53
C ILE A 279 -4.47 -19.94 6.58
N ALA A 280 -5.61 -20.23 5.95
CA ALA A 280 -6.28 -19.30 5.06
C ALA A 280 -6.72 -18.03 5.78
N SER A 281 -7.23 -18.14 7.00
CA SER A 281 -7.67 -16.98 7.81
C SER A 281 -6.50 -16.01 8.06
N ILE A 282 -5.30 -16.52 8.35
CA ILE A 282 -4.10 -15.69 8.51
C ILE A 282 -3.76 -14.96 7.20
N GLY A 283 -3.72 -15.69 6.08
CA GLY A 283 -3.41 -15.12 4.76
C GLY A 283 -4.45 -14.08 4.30
N ILE A 284 -5.73 -14.38 4.48
CA ILE A 284 -6.86 -13.50 4.15
C ILE A 284 -6.79 -12.24 5.01
N PHE A 285 -6.57 -12.36 6.32
CA PHE A 285 -6.49 -11.21 7.23
C PHE A 285 -5.39 -10.22 6.81
N ALA A 286 -4.19 -10.72 6.50
CA ALA A 286 -3.07 -9.89 6.06
C ALA A 286 -3.36 -9.12 4.76
N MET A 287 -4.15 -9.72 3.86
CA MET A 287 -4.46 -9.16 2.55
C MET A 287 -5.66 -8.20 2.59
N VAL A 288 -6.71 -8.55 3.33
CA VAL A 288 -7.91 -7.74 3.50
C VAL A 288 -7.61 -6.38 4.16
N LEU A 289 -6.59 -6.31 5.03
CA LEU A 289 -6.10 -5.05 5.59
C LEU A 289 -5.52 -4.09 4.55
N GLN A 290 -5.10 -4.59 3.38
CA GLN A 290 -4.47 -3.79 2.32
C GLN A 290 -5.48 -3.28 1.29
N VAL A 291 -6.71 -3.80 1.28
CA VAL A 291 -7.75 -3.37 0.32
C VAL A 291 -8.23 -1.97 0.66
N LYS A 292 -7.80 -0.99 -0.13
CA LYS A 292 -8.27 0.39 -0.09
C LYS A 292 -9.56 0.54 -0.91
N GLY A 293 -10.51 1.33 -0.40
CA GLY A 293 -11.93 1.20 -0.79
C GLY A 293 -12.59 2.45 -1.37
N LYS A 294 -11.92 3.60 -1.38
CA LYS A 294 -12.47 4.86 -1.88
C LYS A 294 -11.73 5.35 -3.12
N ALA A 295 -12.38 6.14 -3.97
CA ALA A 295 -11.73 6.81 -5.10
C ALA A 295 -10.54 7.67 -4.64
N SER A 296 -10.67 8.33 -3.48
CA SER A 296 -9.59 9.08 -2.82
C SER A 296 -8.41 8.22 -2.39
N ASP A 297 -8.56 6.89 -2.36
CA ASP A 297 -7.47 5.97 -2.04
C ASP A 297 -6.72 5.51 -3.29
N VAL A 298 -7.24 5.81 -4.49
CA VAL A 298 -6.71 5.39 -5.80
C VAL A 298 -6.25 6.58 -6.62
N LEU A 299 -6.97 7.70 -6.56
CA LEU A 299 -6.63 8.95 -7.24
C LEU A 299 -5.88 9.88 -6.28
N PRO A 300 -4.88 10.63 -6.77
CA PRO A 300 -4.13 11.57 -5.94
C PRO A 300 -5.03 12.70 -5.47
N THR A 301 -4.72 13.25 -4.30
CA THR A 301 -5.39 14.47 -3.80
C THR A 301 -4.55 15.70 -4.13
N ILE A 302 -5.10 16.65 -4.87
CA ILE A 302 -4.43 17.92 -5.25
C ILE A 302 -5.14 19.10 -4.57
N LYS A 303 -4.38 19.99 -3.91
CA LYS A 303 -4.92 21.21 -3.26
C LYS A 303 -3.94 22.38 -3.38
N ASN A 304 -4.44 23.60 -3.56
CA ASN A 304 -3.62 24.84 -3.52
C ASN A 304 -3.66 25.58 -2.17
N ASN A 305 -4.37 25.04 -1.18
CA ASN A 305 -4.39 25.60 0.17
C ASN A 305 -4.44 24.52 1.25
N LEU A 306 -3.87 24.87 2.40
CA LEU A 306 -4.01 24.11 3.64
C LEU A 306 -5.34 24.50 4.31
N SER A 307 -6.48 24.19 3.68
CA SER A 307 -7.77 24.27 4.35
C SER A 307 -7.85 23.23 5.49
N ASN A 308 -8.35 23.66 6.65
CA ASN A 308 -8.54 22.84 7.87
C ASN A 308 -9.41 21.61 7.62
#